data_AF-C3YB57-F1
#
_entry.id   AF-C3YB57-F1
#
_cell.length_a   1.000
_cell.length_b   1.000
_cell.length_c   1.000
_cell.angle_alpha   90.00
_cell.angle_beta   90.00
_cell.angle_gamma   90.00
#
_symmetry.space_group_name_H-M   'P 1'
#
loop_
_entity.id
_entity.type
_entity.pdbx_description
1 polymer ?
#
loop_
_entity_poly.entity_id
_entity_poly.type
_entity_poly.pdbx_seq_one_letter_code
_entity_poly.pdbx_strand_id
1 'polypeptide(L)'
;MEFLTVPATAATLISALAAGASYMVYRRFTHQPSWPKVKQNCAYTQKVSPKKKKIQLALNSLEDFSPIGKIVPVHDVPAFFTSHGNEFSVYSVDWEQEAVVLIKPTDGTDMKKHAFFREAQRRNATEVLVIPFEHLQAVVDAISDRIAHVQEVFVYMTARCGSTLLTRAVEATSVAQACSEPEVLDTICLEIVRSGRHSENSSSYHTAQVPAIVMNDATSVALLKNVVSMLNYNLVTSDHRHRSIIFYKLQGRPVLAADTMHRAFPTAKTVFLYRNGLEFYESWTRLWYRYQLVYKTARFAVRLGLWRWVPAVPQDFRIFVDYLKSSTVRYHGSYYHCVVARWLGAIKRAVELQQKYPGYFFHATVYYTALVRDKQGTLGLIMKKLGIEWDPENQEEERNRVKRVFVEDSQSGTFLSHRSNEPGEKWAPCTSPAWIGEWEREYLSHVCRETGNDVPGPDIILPDSIV
;
A
#
# COMPACT_ATOMS: atom_id res chain seq x y z
N MET A 1 24.31 5.49 -50.84
CA MET A 1 23.71 4.77 -49.70
C MET A 1 24.14 5.49 -48.43
N GLU A 2 23.43 6.56 -48.08
CA GLU A 2 23.56 7.22 -46.79
C GLU A 2 22.48 6.63 -45.88
N PHE A 3 22.88 5.84 -44.89
CA PHE A 3 21.97 5.42 -43.83
C PHE A 3 21.90 6.54 -42.79
N LEU A 4 20.76 7.23 -42.78
CA LEU A 4 20.34 8.14 -41.72
C LEU A 4 20.23 7.37 -40.39
N THR A 5 21.30 7.41 -39.59
CA THR A 5 21.24 7.13 -38.16
C THR A 5 20.44 8.24 -37.49
N VAL A 6 19.14 8.02 -37.29
CA VAL A 6 18.38 8.82 -36.34
C VAL A 6 18.95 8.52 -34.94
N PRO A 7 19.44 9.52 -34.20
CA PRO A 7 20.11 9.26 -32.94
C PRO A 7 19.05 8.85 -31.91
N ALA A 8 19.23 7.67 -31.31
CA ALA A 8 18.36 7.10 -30.28
C ALA A 8 18.10 8.06 -29.08
N THR A 9 18.90 9.11 -28.95
CA THR A 9 18.71 10.21 -27.99
C THR A 9 17.46 11.04 -28.24
N ALA A 10 17.07 11.30 -29.50
CA ALA A 10 15.90 12.12 -29.81
C ALA A 10 14.58 11.40 -29.45
N ALA A 11 14.45 10.12 -29.83
CA ALA A 11 13.27 9.31 -29.50
C ALA A 11 13.08 9.10 -27.99
N THR A 12 14.19 8.99 -27.24
CA THR A 12 14.17 8.81 -25.78
C THR A 12 13.78 10.12 -25.08
N LEU A 13 14.27 11.27 -25.55
CA LEU A 13 13.92 12.59 -25.01
C LEU A 13 12.44 12.90 -25.27
N ILE A 14 11.94 12.61 -26.47
CA ILE A 14 10.53 12.79 -26.85
C ILE A 14 9.62 11.90 -25.98
N SER A 15 10.02 10.67 -25.69
CA SER A 15 9.22 9.77 -24.83
C SER A 15 9.13 10.26 -23.38
N ALA A 16 10.23 10.78 -22.84
CA ALA A 16 10.25 11.31 -21.48
C ALA A 16 9.51 12.66 -21.36
N LEU A 17 9.62 13.51 -22.38
CA LEU A 17 8.83 14.76 -22.49
C LEU A 17 7.34 14.47 -22.69
N ALA A 18 6.98 13.45 -23.48
CA ALA A 18 5.59 13.02 -23.66
C ALA A 18 4.98 12.41 -22.40
N ALA A 19 5.77 11.69 -21.59
CA ALA A 19 5.35 11.20 -20.28
C ALA A 19 5.15 12.35 -19.28
N GLY A 20 6.07 13.31 -19.24
CA GLY A 20 5.95 14.53 -18.44
C GLY A 20 4.76 15.40 -18.85
N ALA A 21 4.54 15.58 -20.16
CA ALA A 21 3.43 16.34 -20.71
C ALA A 21 2.08 15.63 -20.49
N SER A 22 1.99 14.31 -20.71
CA SER A 22 0.78 13.54 -20.41
C SER A 22 0.42 13.62 -18.93
N TYR A 23 1.41 13.57 -18.04
CA TYR A 23 1.19 13.71 -16.60
C TYR A 23 0.75 15.13 -16.20
N MET A 24 1.32 16.18 -16.83
CA MET A 24 0.87 17.57 -16.62
C MET A 24 -0.53 17.84 -17.17
N VAL A 25 -0.87 17.27 -18.33
CA VAL A 25 -2.23 17.34 -18.92
C VAL A 25 -3.23 16.59 -18.04
N TYR A 26 -2.85 15.45 -17.46
CA TYR A 26 -3.70 14.70 -16.53
C TYR A 26 -4.06 15.50 -15.27
N ARG A 27 -3.18 16.41 -14.84
CA ARG A 27 -3.40 17.25 -13.64
C ARG A 27 -4.24 18.51 -13.91
N ARG A 28 -4.37 18.92 -15.18
CA ARG A 28 -4.98 20.23 -15.54
C ARG A 28 -6.46 20.16 -15.91
N PHE A 29 -7.05 18.97 -15.98
CA PHE A 29 -8.50 18.85 -16.03
C PHE A 29 -9.06 19.02 -14.61
N THR A 30 -9.32 20.27 -14.25
CA THR A 30 -10.23 20.64 -13.16
C THR A 30 -11.61 20.11 -13.51
N HIS A 31 -11.84 18.82 -13.26
CA HIS A 31 -13.18 18.27 -13.28
C HIS A 31 -14.01 19.03 -12.26
N GLN A 32 -15.18 19.53 -12.68
CA GLN A 32 -16.21 19.88 -11.72
C GLN A 32 -16.46 18.62 -10.88
N PRO A 33 -16.39 18.71 -9.54
CA PRO A 33 -16.60 17.55 -8.69
C PRO A 33 -18.00 17.03 -8.91
N SER A 34 -18.10 15.72 -9.12
CA SER A 34 -19.39 15.07 -9.37
C SER A 34 -20.18 14.84 -8.08
N TRP A 35 -19.58 15.12 -6.92
CA TRP A 35 -20.13 14.86 -5.60
C TRP A 35 -20.43 16.17 -4.84
N PRO A 36 -21.38 16.16 -3.90
CA PRO A 36 -21.66 17.31 -3.05
C PRO A 36 -20.39 17.71 -2.28
N LYS A 37 -19.98 18.98 -2.41
CA LYS A 37 -18.86 19.54 -1.63
C LYS A 37 -19.23 19.85 -0.17
N VAL A 38 -20.51 19.76 0.16
CA VAL A 38 -21.02 20.11 1.48
C VAL A 38 -21.16 18.83 2.28
N LYS A 39 -20.62 18.84 3.52
CA LYS A 39 -20.80 17.78 4.50
C LYS A 39 -22.26 17.36 4.57
N GLN A 40 -22.50 16.06 4.37
CA GLN A 40 -23.82 15.48 4.52
C GLN A 40 -24.01 15.08 5.98
N ASN A 41 -25.14 15.48 6.58
CA ASN A 41 -25.45 15.17 7.98
C ASN A 41 -26.12 13.81 8.16
N CYS A 42 -26.42 13.09 7.08
CA CYS A 42 -27.01 11.77 7.14
C CYS A 42 -26.18 10.80 6.30
N ALA A 43 -26.09 9.55 6.76
CA ALA A 43 -25.56 8.49 5.93
C ALA A 43 -26.49 8.25 4.74
N TYR A 44 -25.92 7.79 3.63
CA TYR A 44 -26.70 7.54 2.42
C TYR A 44 -26.07 6.46 1.56
N THR A 45 -26.90 5.83 0.73
CA THR A 45 -26.43 5.04 -0.41
C THR A 45 -26.69 5.75 -1.73
N GLN A 46 -25.87 5.46 -2.72
CA GLN A 46 -26.07 5.93 -4.08
C GLN A 46 -25.48 4.95 -5.09
N LYS A 47 -26.23 4.64 -6.14
CA LYS A 47 -25.70 3.85 -7.27
C LYS A 47 -24.60 4.63 -7.97
N VAL A 48 -23.60 3.92 -8.48
CA VAL A 48 -22.45 4.53 -9.14
C VAL A 48 -22.00 3.75 -10.36
N SER A 49 -21.27 4.42 -11.25
CA SER A 49 -20.42 3.77 -12.26
C SER A 49 -18.95 4.11 -12.03
N PRO A 50 -18.05 3.12 -12.10
CA PRO A 50 -16.61 3.36 -12.03
C PRO A 50 -16.10 4.21 -13.20
N LYS A 51 -15.33 5.27 -12.92
CA LYS A 51 -14.66 6.05 -13.96
C LYS A 51 -13.53 5.20 -14.58
N LYS A 52 -13.43 5.20 -15.91
CA LYS A 52 -12.36 4.49 -16.63
C LYS A 52 -11.04 5.23 -16.44
N LYS A 53 -10.09 4.59 -15.75
CA LYS A 53 -8.71 5.06 -15.61
C LYS A 53 -7.76 3.96 -16.07
N LYS A 54 -6.81 4.30 -16.94
CA LYS A 54 -5.80 3.35 -17.45
C LYS A 54 -4.83 2.90 -16.35
N ILE A 55 -4.45 3.81 -15.47
CA ILE A 55 -3.56 3.55 -14.32
C ILE A 55 -4.06 4.40 -13.15
N GLN A 56 -4.30 3.78 -11.99
CA GLN A 56 -4.62 4.49 -10.75
C GLN A 56 -3.36 4.49 -9.86
N LEU A 57 -2.66 5.62 -9.82
CA LEU A 57 -1.58 5.86 -8.86
C LEU A 57 -2.05 6.73 -7.67
N ALA A 58 -3.14 7.47 -7.85
CA ALA A 58 -3.76 8.25 -6.80
C ALA A 58 -4.45 7.34 -5.77
N LEU A 59 -4.55 7.81 -4.53
CA LEU A 59 -5.33 7.16 -3.50
C LEU A 59 -6.80 7.06 -3.92
N ASN A 60 -7.46 5.99 -3.52
CA ASN A 60 -8.90 5.81 -3.64
C ASN A 60 -9.65 7.03 -3.08
N SER A 61 -10.65 7.46 -3.82
CA SER A 61 -11.50 8.58 -3.48
C SER A 61 -12.91 8.35 -4.05
N LEU A 62 -13.91 8.99 -3.44
CA LEU A 62 -15.27 9.04 -3.98
C LEU A 62 -15.30 9.54 -5.44
N GLU A 63 -14.33 10.39 -5.81
CA GLU A 63 -14.16 10.88 -7.19
C GLU A 63 -13.77 9.81 -8.21
N ASP A 64 -13.46 8.59 -7.79
CA ASP A 64 -13.30 7.45 -8.70
C ASP A 64 -14.62 6.98 -9.34
N PHE A 65 -15.74 7.50 -8.85
CA PHE A 65 -17.09 7.10 -9.24
C PHE A 65 -17.88 8.26 -9.83
N SER A 66 -18.74 7.94 -10.81
CA SER A 66 -19.77 8.83 -11.31
C SER A 66 -21.11 8.42 -10.70
N PRO A 67 -21.82 9.31 -9.98
CA PRO A 67 -23.10 8.99 -9.36
C PRO A 67 -24.18 8.68 -10.41
N ILE A 68 -25.05 7.73 -10.11
CA ILE A 68 -26.20 7.31 -10.93
C ILE A 68 -27.46 7.36 -10.07
N GLY A 69 -28.49 8.05 -10.55
CA GLY A 69 -29.78 8.11 -9.87
C GLY A 69 -29.75 8.97 -8.60
N LYS A 70 -30.77 8.78 -7.76
CA LYS A 70 -31.00 9.58 -6.55
C LYS A 70 -30.21 9.02 -5.36
N ILE A 71 -29.82 9.92 -4.47
CA ILE A 71 -29.32 9.59 -3.13
C ILE A 71 -30.46 8.99 -2.31
N VAL A 72 -30.18 7.89 -1.61
CA VAL A 72 -31.13 7.23 -0.70
C VAL A 72 -30.61 7.39 0.73
N PRO A 73 -31.31 8.14 1.60
CA PRO A 73 -30.86 8.34 2.97
C PRO A 73 -30.95 7.04 3.78
N VAL A 74 -29.99 6.84 4.68
CA VAL A 74 -29.94 5.74 5.64
C VAL A 74 -30.12 6.35 7.03
N HIS A 75 -31.34 6.26 7.56
CA HIS A 75 -31.69 6.89 8.84
C HIS A 75 -31.16 6.12 10.05
N ASP A 76 -31.26 4.79 10.06
CA ASP A 76 -30.71 3.92 11.10
C ASP A 76 -29.46 3.21 10.56
N VAL A 77 -28.32 3.91 10.65
CA VAL A 77 -27.04 3.42 10.12
C VAL A 77 -26.60 2.12 10.80
N PRO A 78 -26.66 1.99 12.15
CA PRO A 78 -26.31 0.74 12.82
C PRO A 78 -27.17 -0.45 12.39
N ALA A 79 -28.50 -0.31 12.32
CA ALA A 79 -29.37 -1.40 11.88
C ALA A 79 -29.15 -1.78 10.41
N PHE A 80 -28.99 -0.78 9.54
CA PHE A 80 -28.66 -0.99 8.13
C PHE A 80 -27.34 -1.76 7.99
N PHE A 81 -26.28 -1.31 8.65
CA PHE A 81 -24.96 -1.94 8.55
C PHE A 81 -24.93 -3.34 9.17
N THR A 82 -25.67 -3.58 10.26
CA THR A 82 -25.81 -4.92 10.83
C THR A 82 -26.45 -5.90 9.85
N SER A 83 -27.38 -5.42 9.02
CA SER A 83 -28.12 -6.24 8.04
C SER A 83 -27.40 -6.40 6.71
N HIS A 84 -26.66 -5.36 6.26
CA HIS A 84 -26.08 -5.29 4.91
C HIS A 84 -24.57 -5.07 4.87
N GLY A 85 -23.89 -4.90 6.01
CA GLY A 85 -22.45 -4.55 6.05
C GLY A 85 -21.53 -5.63 5.44
N ASN A 86 -22.00 -6.87 5.31
CA ASN A 86 -21.32 -7.92 4.56
C ASN A 86 -21.28 -7.64 3.04
N GLU A 87 -22.20 -6.82 2.52
CA GLU A 87 -22.26 -6.40 1.13
C GLU A 87 -21.36 -5.19 0.83
N PHE A 88 -20.96 -4.44 1.87
CA PHE A 88 -20.22 -3.19 1.73
C PHE A 88 -18.79 -3.30 2.26
N SER A 89 -17.81 -3.04 1.40
CA SER A 89 -16.39 -3.04 1.76
C SER A 89 -15.86 -1.62 1.90
N VAL A 90 -15.08 -1.34 2.95
CA VAL A 90 -14.52 0.00 3.17
C VAL A 90 -13.51 0.36 2.09
N TYR A 91 -13.73 1.47 1.40
CA TYR A 91 -12.99 1.86 0.20
C TYR A 91 -12.02 3.02 0.44
N SER A 92 -12.50 4.12 1.04
CA SER A 92 -11.72 5.35 1.25
C SER A 92 -12.32 6.23 2.36
N VAL A 93 -11.64 7.34 2.65
CA VAL A 93 -12.16 8.43 3.46
C VAL A 93 -12.38 9.65 2.58
N ASP A 94 -13.53 10.29 2.72
CA ASP A 94 -13.78 11.62 2.18
C ASP A 94 -13.58 12.65 3.30
N TRP A 95 -12.45 13.36 3.24
CA TRP A 95 -12.08 14.34 4.26
C TRP A 95 -12.90 15.63 4.17
N GLU A 96 -13.44 15.98 2.98
CA GLU A 96 -14.28 17.17 2.82
C GLU A 96 -15.67 16.92 3.42
N GLN A 97 -16.21 15.71 3.23
CA GLN A 97 -17.49 15.30 3.81
C GLN A 97 -17.38 14.76 5.24
N GLU A 98 -16.17 14.59 5.77
CA GLU A 98 -15.92 13.94 7.06
C GLU A 98 -16.63 12.58 7.17
N ALA A 99 -16.44 11.72 6.16
CA ALA A 99 -17.15 10.46 6.04
C ALA A 99 -16.26 9.31 5.57
N VAL A 100 -16.62 8.10 5.97
CA VAL A 100 -16.06 6.87 5.41
C VAL A 100 -16.91 6.45 4.23
N VAL A 101 -16.24 6.13 3.12
CA VAL A 101 -16.86 5.64 1.89
C VAL A 101 -16.66 4.13 1.81
N LEU A 102 -17.76 3.41 1.68
CA LEU A 102 -17.80 1.99 1.41
C LEU A 102 -18.39 1.75 0.02
N ILE A 103 -18.02 0.63 -0.60
CA ILE A 103 -18.55 0.22 -1.90
C ILE A 103 -19.24 -1.12 -1.78
N LYS A 104 -20.35 -1.28 -2.50
CA LYS A 104 -20.95 -2.56 -2.80
C LYS A 104 -20.49 -3.00 -4.19
N PRO A 105 -19.71 -4.10 -4.30
CA PRO A 105 -19.29 -4.60 -5.59
C PRO A 105 -20.47 -5.25 -6.32
N THR A 106 -20.32 -5.52 -7.62
CA THR A 106 -21.26 -6.36 -8.38
C THR A 106 -21.45 -7.71 -7.68
N ASP A 107 -22.69 -8.17 -7.55
CA ASP A 107 -23.02 -9.44 -6.90
C ASP A 107 -22.19 -10.61 -7.43
N GLY A 108 -21.70 -11.46 -6.52
CA GLY A 108 -20.83 -12.60 -6.83
C GLY A 108 -19.36 -12.26 -7.10
N THR A 109 -18.96 -10.98 -7.07
CA THR A 109 -17.56 -10.59 -7.23
C THR A 109 -16.74 -10.96 -6.00
N ASP A 110 -15.76 -11.85 -6.17
CA ASP A 110 -14.74 -12.11 -5.16
C ASP A 110 -13.56 -11.14 -5.35
N MET A 111 -13.56 -10.07 -4.57
CA MET A 111 -12.52 -9.03 -4.63
C MET A 111 -11.13 -9.55 -4.21
N LYS A 112 -11.04 -10.63 -3.40
CA LYS A 112 -9.76 -11.18 -2.93
C LYS A 112 -9.01 -11.93 -4.03
N LYS A 113 -9.69 -12.38 -5.10
CA LYS A 113 -9.04 -13.01 -6.26
C LYS A 113 -8.13 -12.05 -7.02
N HIS A 114 -8.45 -10.75 -7.02
CA HIS A 114 -7.63 -9.73 -7.68
C HIS A 114 -6.33 -9.44 -6.93
N ALA A 115 -5.24 -9.24 -7.68
CA ALA A 115 -3.92 -8.97 -7.11
C ALA A 115 -3.87 -7.71 -6.21
N PHE A 116 -4.72 -6.73 -6.50
CA PHE A 116 -4.92 -5.53 -5.67
C PHE A 116 -6.38 -5.40 -5.28
N PHE A 117 -6.67 -5.47 -3.97
CA PHE A 117 -8.03 -5.38 -3.44
C PHE A 117 -8.68 -4.04 -3.81
N ARG A 118 -7.95 -2.93 -3.65
CA ARG A 118 -8.40 -1.58 -4.05
C ARG A 118 -8.84 -1.46 -5.51
N GLU A 119 -8.17 -2.16 -6.42
CA GLU A 119 -8.50 -2.13 -7.83
C GLU A 119 -9.79 -2.90 -8.12
N ALA A 120 -9.99 -4.03 -7.44
CA ALA A 120 -11.23 -4.79 -7.51
C ALA A 120 -12.41 -3.99 -6.97
N GLN A 121 -12.24 -3.34 -5.82
CA GLN A 121 -13.25 -2.47 -5.22
C GLN A 121 -13.68 -1.38 -6.22
N ARG A 122 -12.72 -0.64 -6.79
CA ARG A 122 -13.01 0.43 -7.74
C ARG A 122 -13.70 -0.08 -9.00
N ARG A 123 -13.17 -1.14 -9.61
CA ARG A 123 -13.65 -1.62 -10.93
C ARG A 123 -15.04 -2.26 -10.87
N ASN A 124 -15.43 -2.79 -9.72
CA ASN A 124 -16.68 -3.53 -9.56
C ASN A 124 -17.72 -2.80 -8.72
N ALA A 125 -17.46 -1.59 -8.21
CA ALA A 125 -18.45 -0.85 -7.43
C ALA A 125 -19.71 -0.54 -8.25
N THR A 126 -20.87 -0.89 -7.69
CA THR A 126 -22.19 -0.61 -8.28
C THR A 126 -22.99 0.38 -7.43
N GLU A 127 -22.66 0.47 -6.14
CA GLU A 127 -23.27 1.36 -5.17
C GLU A 127 -22.21 1.77 -4.14
N VAL A 128 -22.33 2.99 -3.62
CA VAL A 128 -21.55 3.47 -2.48
C VAL A 128 -22.46 3.62 -1.27
N LEU A 129 -21.91 3.37 -0.08
CA LEU A 129 -22.48 3.75 1.21
C LEU A 129 -21.52 4.77 1.84
N VAL A 130 -22.02 5.95 2.17
CA VAL A 130 -21.24 7.02 2.79
C VAL A 130 -21.74 7.21 4.21
N ILE A 131 -20.84 7.03 5.18
CA ILE A 131 -21.15 7.11 6.61
C ILE A 131 -20.36 8.27 7.24
N PRO A 132 -21.01 9.34 7.69
CA PRO A 132 -20.37 10.41 8.46
C PRO A 132 -19.63 9.88 9.69
N PHE A 133 -18.49 10.52 10.05
CA PHE A 133 -17.64 10.08 11.15
C PHE A 133 -18.38 9.94 12.48
N GLU A 134 -19.35 10.81 12.74
CA GLU A 134 -20.16 10.82 13.97
C GLU A 134 -21.02 9.55 14.17
N HIS A 135 -21.32 8.80 13.10
CA HIS A 135 -22.10 7.57 13.19
C HIS A 135 -21.24 6.30 13.29
N LEU A 136 -19.92 6.40 13.05
CA LEU A 136 -19.05 5.22 12.94
C LEU A 136 -18.99 4.40 14.22
N GLN A 137 -18.93 5.05 15.39
CA GLN A 137 -18.86 4.33 16.66
C GLN A 137 -20.12 3.51 16.90
N ALA A 138 -21.30 4.09 16.67
CA ALA A 138 -22.57 3.39 16.84
C ALA A 138 -22.71 2.18 15.90
N VAL A 139 -22.18 2.28 14.67
CA VAL A 139 -22.11 1.15 13.73
C VAL A 139 -21.22 0.04 14.29
N VAL A 140 -20.07 0.39 14.84
CA VAL A 140 -19.09 -0.56 15.38
C VAL A 140 -19.62 -1.23 16.65
N ASP A 141 -20.27 -0.48 17.53
CA ASP A 141 -20.88 -1.02 18.74
C ASP A 141 -21.92 -2.10 18.38
N ALA A 142 -22.74 -1.86 17.35
CA ALA A 142 -23.77 -2.79 16.88
C ALA A 142 -23.24 -4.11 16.27
N ILE A 143 -21.98 -4.12 15.79
CA ILE A 143 -21.35 -5.31 15.19
C ILE A 143 -20.24 -5.92 16.05
N SER A 144 -19.91 -5.30 17.18
CA SER A 144 -18.74 -5.62 18.02
C SER A 144 -18.69 -7.10 18.43
N ASP A 145 -19.79 -7.66 18.92
CA ASP A 145 -19.90 -9.08 19.30
C ASP A 145 -19.59 -10.02 18.13
N ARG A 146 -19.96 -9.64 16.90
CA ARG A 146 -19.76 -10.46 15.70
C ARG A 146 -18.30 -10.48 15.23
N ILE A 147 -17.48 -9.56 15.71
CA ILE A 147 -16.06 -9.44 15.33
C ILE A 147 -15.11 -9.59 16.53
N ALA A 148 -15.61 -9.81 17.74
CA ALA A 148 -14.80 -9.92 18.96
C ALA A 148 -13.76 -11.06 18.92
N HIS A 149 -13.97 -12.06 18.07
CA HIS A 149 -13.11 -13.24 17.90
C HIS A 149 -12.06 -13.07 16.78
N VAL A 150 -12.03 -11.92 16.10
CA VAL A 150 -11.12 -11.66 14.98
C VAL A 150 -9.72 -11.35 15.50
N GLN A 151 -8.72 -11.94 14.86
CA GLN A 151 -7.31 -11.63 15.10
C GLN A 151 -6.73 -10.93 13.87
N GLU A 152 -6.35 -9.67 14.04
CA GLU A 152 -5.68 -8.90 13.00
C GLU A 152 -4.18 -9.20 12.98
N VAL A 153 -3.64 -9.29 11.76
CA VAL A 153 -2.20 -9.34 11.50
C VAL A 153 -1.84 -8.22 10.52
N PHE A 154 -1.14 -7.20 10.99
CA PHE A 154 -0.68 -6.10 10.12
C PHE A 154 0.69 -6.42 9.52
N VAL A 155 0.75 -6.51 8.19
CA VAL A 155 1.99 -6.72 7.44
C VAL A 155 2.51 -5.38 6.94
N TYR A 156 3.45 -4.81 7.69
CA TYR A 156 4.24 -3.63 7.33
C TYR A 156 5.38 -4.00 6.37
N MET A 157 5.81 -3.06 5.53
CA MET A 157 6.83 -3.36 4.53
C MET A 157 7.58 -2.16 3.95
N THR A 158 8.74 -2.44 3.33
CA THR A 158 9.49 -1.47 2.51
C THR A 158 8.97 -1.32 1.07
N ALA A 159 7.92 -2.07 0.70
CA ALA A 159 7.50 -2.36 -0.68
C ALA A 159 8.53 -3.20 -1.46
N ARG A 160 8.08 -3.82 -2.57
CA ARG A 160 8.90 -4.67 -3.47
C ARG A 160 9.74 -5.76 -2.76
N CYS A 161 9.21 -6.27 -1.65
CA CYS A 161 9.84 -7.23 -0.74
C CYS A 161 9.10 -8.57 -0.66
N GLY A 162 8.29 -8.92 -1.67
CA GLY A 162 7.57 -10.20 -1.71
C GLY A 162 6.25 -10.24 -0.93
N SER A 163 5.70 -9.08 -0.52
CA SER A 163 4.45 -9.03 0.26
C SER A 163 3.25 -9.64 -0.46
N THR A 164 3.14 -9.47 -1.78
CA THR A 164 2.08 -10.12 -2.57
C THR A 164 2.19 -11.65 -2.51
N LEU A 165 3.42 -12.19 -2.59
CA LEU A 165 3.66 -13.63 -2.48
C LEU A 165 3.21 -14.15 -1.10
N LEU A 166 3.62 -13.47 -0.02
CA LEU A 166 3.20 -13.80 1.35
C LEU A 166 1.67 -13.82 1.48
N THR A 167 0.98 -12.76 1.04
CA THR A 167 -0.49 -12.70 1.15
C THR A 167 -1.21 -13.78 0.36
N ARG A 168 -0.69 -14.13 -0.82
CA ARG A 168 -1.28 -15.19 -1.64
C ARG A 168 -1.12 -16.54 -0.97
N ALA A 169 0.03 -16.77 -0.34
CA ALA A 169 0.28 -17.99 0.40
C ALA A 169 -0.61 -18.10 1.64
N VAL A 170 -0.79 -17.00 2.38
CA VAL A 170 -1.75 -16.92 3.50
C VAL A 170 -3.17 -17.20 3.04
N GLU A 171 -3.64 -16.57 1.94
CA GLU A 171 -5.00 -16.78 1.43
C GLU A 171 -5.26 -18.24 0.99
N ALA A 172 -4.21 -18.96 0.59
CA ALA A 172 -4.29 -20.37 0.24
C ALA A 172 -4.42 -21.31 1.45
N THR A 173 -4.18 -20.81 2.67
CA THR A 173 -4.34 -21.59 3.90
C THR A 173 -5.80 -21.76 4.32
N SER A 174 -6.06 -22.75 5.16
CA SER A 174 -7.37 -22.95 5.80
C SER A 174 -7.59 -22.07 7.04
N VAL A 175 -6.51 -21.55 7.64
CA VAL A 175 -6.56 -20.89 8.97
C VAL A 175 -6.66 -19.37 8.92
N ALA A 176 -6.18 -18.75 7.85
CA ALA A 176 -6.11 -17.29 7.74
C ALA A 176 -6.52 -16.81 6.35
N GLN A 177 -7.03 -15.58 6.28
CA GLN A 177 -7.32 -14.85 5.06
C GLN A 177 -6.42 -13.61 4.94
N ALA A 178 -6.27 -13.07 3.73
CA ALA A 178 -5.46 -11.89 3.46
C ALA A 178 -6.24 -10.80 2.71
N CYS A 179 -6.16 -9.58 3.21
CA CYS A 179 -6.65 -8.38 2.55
C CYS A 179 -5.45 -7.57 2.01
N SER A 180 -5.28 -7.56 0.69
CA SER A 180 -4.14 -6.90 0.05
C SER A 180 -4.39 -5.41 -0.22
N GLU A 181 -3.71 -4.57 0.54
CA GLU A 181 -3.69 -3.10 0.38
C GLU A 181 -5.09 -2.46 0.55
N PRO A 182 -5.70 -2.55 1.75
CA PRO A 182 -6.89 -1.77 2.08
C PRO A 182 -6.53 -0.28 2.10
N GLU A 183 -6.65 0.39 0.96
CA GLU A 183 -6.08 1.73 0.75
C GLU A 183 -6.67 2.80 1.68
N VAL A 184 -7.85 2.56 2.26
CA VAL A 184 -8.38 3.41 3.33
C VAL A 184 -7.39 3.60 4.49
N LEU A 185 -6.64 2.56 4.87
CA LEU A 185 -5.63 2.65 5.94
C LEU A 185 -4.44 3.49 5.49
N ASP A 186 -4.02 3.36 4.23
CA ASP A 186 -2.99 4.21 3.64
C ASP A 186 -3.37 5.69 3.67
N THR A 187 -4.62 6.01 3.32
CA THR A 187 -5.16 7.37 3.33
C THR A 187 -5.20 7.94 4.74
N ILE A 188 -5.71 7.20 5.73
CA ILE A 188 -5.77 7.66 7.13
C ILE A 188 -4.36 7.84 7.71
N CYS A 189 -3.48 6.85 7.54
CA CYS A 189 -2.11 6.93 8.05
C CYS A 189 -1.31 8.06 7.41
N LEU A 190 -1.52 8.34 6.13
CA LEU A 190 -0.89 9.47 5.45
C LEU A 190 -1.30 10.80 6.10
N GLU A 191 -2.59 11.00 6.37
CA GLU A 191 -3.07 12.22 7.00
C GLU A 191 -2.64 12.36 8.47
N ILE A 192 -2.58 11.26 9.24
CA ILE A 192 -2.00 11.27 10.59
C ILE A 192 -0.55 11.78 10.57
N VAL A 193 0.27 11.25 9.66
CA VAL A 193 1.68 11.65 9.58
C VAL A 193 1.84 13.09 9.10
N ARG A 194 0.95 13.57 8.21
CA ARG A 194 0.92 14.98 7.79
C ARG A 194 0.55 15.90 8.95
N SER A 195 -0.48 15.53 9.70
CA SER A 195 -0.98 16.25 10.86
C SER A 195 0.10 16.44 11.92
N GLY A 196 0.76 15.35 12.35
CA GLY A 196 1.82 15.41 13.37
C GLY A 196 3.02 16.26 12.96
N ARG A 197 3.28 16.42 11.65
CA ARG A 197 4.34 17.31 11.16
C ARG A 197 3.92 18.76 11.14
N HIS A 198 2.65 19.04 10.86
CA HIS A 198 2.16 20.41 10.89
C HIS A 198 2.30 21.01 12.29
N SER A 199 2.09 20.22 13.34
CA SER A 199 2.32 20.64 14.73
C SER A 199 3.80 20.88 15.05
N GLU A 200 4.73 20.17 14.40
CA GLU A 200 6.17 20.36 14.62
C GLU A 200 6.73 21.57 13.85
N ASN A 201 6.18 21.88 12.67
CA ASN A 201 6.70 22.92 11.77
C ASN A 201 5.57 23.80 11.20
N SER A 202 5.14 24.82 11.96
CA SER A 202 4.09 25.77 11.56
C SER A 202 4.41 26.60 10.31
N SER A 203 5.65 26.56 9.80
CA SER A 203 6.11 27.30 8.61
C SER A 203 6.03 26.51 7.29
N SER A 204 5.58 25.25 7.31
CA SER A 204 5.57 24.42 6.10
C SER A 204 4.45 24.85 5.12
N TYR A 205 4.80 24.99 3.84
CA TYR A 205 3.99 25.49 2.71
C TYR A 205 2.76 24.63 2.31
N HIS A 206 2.12 23.93 3.24
CA HIS A 206 0.93 23.14 2.98
C HIS A 206 -0.34 23.96 3.31
N THR A 207 -0.94 24.51 2.26
CA THR A 207 -2.19 25.29 2.32
C THR A 207 -3.46 24.44 2.41
N ALA A 208 -3.35 23.11 2.43
CA ALA A 208 -4.49 22.23 2.63
C ALA A 208 -4.78 22.11 4.14
N GLN A 209 -5.98 22.49 4.54
CA GLN A 209 -6.43 22.39 5.92
C GLN A 209 -6.43 20.91 6.34
N VAL A 210 -5.64 20.58 7.36
CA VAL A 210 -5.59 19.22 7.90
C VAL A 210 -6.93 18.91 8.57
N PRO A 211 -7.54 17.73 8.32
CA PRO A 211 -8.84 17.39 8.91
C PRO A 211 -8.78 17.37 10.44
N ALA A 212 -9.79 17.94 11.10
CA ALA A 212 -9.82 18.05 12.56
C ALA A 212 -9.74 16.69 13.27
N ILE A 213 -10.32 15.64 12.67
CA ILE A 213 -10.31 14.29 13.23
C ILE A 213 -8.91 13.66 13.32
N VAL A 214 -7.95 14.10 12.49
CA VAL A 214 -6.56 13.60 12.53
C VAL A 214 -5.61 14.54 13.27
N MET A 215 -6.09 15.69 13.74
CA MET A 215 -5.33 16.62 14.59
C MET A 215 -5.23 16.13 16.03
N ASN A 216 -6.22 15.36 16.48
CA ASN A 216 -6.20 14.74 17.79
C ASN A 216 -5.87 13.24 17.65
N ASP A 217 -4.96 12.79 18.49
CA ASP A 217 -4.50 11.42 18.53
C ASP A 217 -5.61 10.42 18.91
N ALA A 218 -6.43 10.76 19.92
CA ALA A 218 -7.53 9.90 20.37
C ALA A 218 -8.59 9.71 19.26
N THR A 219 -8.89 10.77 18.50
CA THR A 219 -9.84 10.69 17.38
C THR A 219 -9.24 9.94 16.19
N SER A 220 -7.93 10.05 15.96
CA SER A 220 -7.22 9.26 14.95
C SER A 220 -7.27 7.77 15.27
N VAL A 221 -7.03 7.42 16.54
CA VAL A 221 -7.14 6.05 17.05
C VAL A 221 -8.57 5.52 16.90
N ALA A 222 -9.58 6.31 17.26
CA ALA A 222 -11.00 5.93 17.11
C ALA A 222 -11.38 5.72 15.63
N LEU A 223 -10.93 6.60 14.72
CA LEU A 223 -11.19 6.46 13.29
C LEU A 223 -10.58 5.15 12.73
N LEU A 224 -9.32 4.86 13.07
CA LEU A 224 -8.68 3.61 12.68
C LEU A 224 -9.43 2.39 13.22
N LYS A 225 -9.78 2.39 14.52
CA LYS A 225 -10.58 1.34 15.17
C LYS A 225 -11.88 1.08 14.42
N ASN A 226 -12.61 2.15 14.11
CA ASN A 226 -13.92 2.02 13.47
C ASN A 226 -13.81 1.48 12.04
N VAL A 227 -12.84 2.00 11.27
CA VAL A 227 -12.59 1.57 9.89
C VAL A 227 -12.18 0.11 9.80
N VAL A 228 -11.24 -0.35 10.64
CA VAL A 228 -10.83 -1.76 10.63
C VAL A 228 -11.94 -2.65 11.17
N SER A 229 -12.72 -2.22 12.15
CA SER A 229 -13.85 -3.01 12.66
C SER A 229 -14.91 -3.27 11.59
N MET A 230 -15.24 -2.26 10.78
CA MET A 230 -16.12 -2.43 9.62
C MET A 230 -15.50 -3.32 8.54
N LEU A 231 -14.17 -3.22 8.30
CA LEU A 231 -13.45 -4.13 7.40
C LEU A 231 -13.47 -5.58 7.92
N ASN A 232 -13.21 -5.80 9.22
CA ASN A 232 -13.27 -7.11 9.88
C ASN A 232 -14.66 -7.72 9.68
N TYR A 233 -15.70 -6.93 9.95
CA TYR A 233 -17.09 -7.39 9.77
C TYR A 233 -17.35 -7.85 8.35
N ASN A 234 -17.02 -7.02 7.35
CA ASN A 234 -17.18 -7.38 5.94
C ASN A 234 -16.40 -8.66 5.58
N LEU A 235 -15.13 -8.75 5.96
CA LEU A 235 -14.24 -9.85 5.59
C LEU A 235 -14.59 -11.17 6.27
N VAL A 236 -15.00 -11.16 7.54
CA VAL A 236 -15.38 -12.40 8.24
C VAL A 236 -16.75 -12.89 7.79
N THR A 237 -17.73 -12.00 7.63
CA THR A 237 -19.09 -12.39 7.22
C THR A 237 -19.18 -12.81 5.76
N SER A 238 -18.27 -12.36 4.90
CA SER A 238 -18.19 -12.78 3.48
C SER A 238 -17.25 -13.98 3.24
N ASP A 239 -16.45 -14.41 4.23
CA ASP A 239 -15.53 -15.54 4.05
C ASP A 239 -16.26 -16.88 4.19
N HIS A 240 -16.43 -17.57 3.05
CA HIS A 240 -17.02 -18.91 2.98
C HIS A 240 -16.29 -19.98 3.82
N ARG A 241 -15.05 -19.73 4.26
CA ARG A 241 -14.28 -20.62 5.12
C ARG A 241 -14.35 -20.26 6.60
N HIS A 242 -15.06 -19.18 6.94
CA HIS A 242 -15.23 -18.70 8.31
C HIS A 242 -13.90 -18.47 9.06
N ARG A 243 -12.87 -17.97 8.35
CA ARG A 243 -11.55 -17.69 8.95
C ARG A 243 -11.57 -16.37 9.71
N SER A 244 -11.17 -16.42 10.97
CA SER A 244 -11.14 -15.25 11.86
C SER A 244 -9.80 -14.53 11.92
N ILE A 245 -8.75 -15.08 11.31
CA ILE A 245 -7.43 -14.45 11.25
C ILE A 245 -7.29 -13.69 9.94
N ILE A 246 -7.05 -12.38 10.00
CA ILE A 246 -6.98 -11.51 8.83
C ILE A 246 -5.60 -10.85 8.72
N PHE A 247 -4.89 -11.16 7.65
CA PHE A 247 -3.64 -10.51 7.28
C PHE A 247 -3.91 -9.27 6.44
N TYR A 248 -3.68 -8.10 7.02
CA TYR A 248 -3.72 -6.82 6.32
C TYR A 248 -2.35 -6.49 5.76
N LYS A 249 -2.19 -6.68 4.45
CA LYS A 249 -1.00 -6.23 3.73
C LYS A 249 -1.09 -4.74 3.47
N LEU A 250 -0.38 -3.96 4.27
CA LEU A 250 -0.34 -2.51 4.18
C LEU A 250 0.60 -2.08 3.06
N GLN A 251 0.44 -0.89 2.47
CA GLN A 251 1.52 -0.37 1.63
C GLN A 251 2.65 0.19 2.52
N GLY A 252 3.59 0.93 1.91
CA GLY A 252 4.73 1.46 2.66
C GLY A 252 4.36 2.54 3.68
N ARG A 253 3.28 3.30 3.49
CA ARG A 253 3.00 4.52 4.29
C ARG A 253 2.58 4.22 5.74
N PRO A 254 1.70 3.23 6.00
CA PRO A 254 1.26 2.92 7.36
C PRO A 254 2.37 2.63 8.37
N VAL A 255 3.57 2.22 7.93
CA VAL A 255 4.72 2.04 8.85
C VAL A 255 5.07 3.32 9.61
N LEU A 256 4.90 4.49 8.99
CA LEU A 256 5.17 5.78 9.62
C LEU A 256 4.16 6.11 10.72
N ALA A 257 2.92 5.61 10.61
CA ALA A 257 1.85 5.76 11.59
C ALA A 257 1.66 4.51 12.48
N ALA A 258 2.63 3.59 12.50
CA ALA A 258 2.44 2.28 13.14
C ALA A 258 2.22 2.37 14.66
N ASP A 259 2.75 3.40 15.33
CA ASP A 259 2.45 3.70 16.74
C ASP A 259 0.95 3.95 16.99
N THR A 260 0.30 4.70 16.09
CA THR A 260 -1.14 4.97 16.18
C THR A 260 -1.95 3.72 15.87
N MET A 261 -1.51 2.94 14.88
CA MET A 261 -2.12 1.64 14.60
C MET A 261 -2.00 0.66 15.78
N HIS A 262 -0.85 0.61 16.44
CA HIS A 262 -0.64 -0.24 17.62
C HIS A 262 -1.55 0.16 18.78
N ARG A 263 -1.77 1.46 19.01
CA ARG A 263 -2.73 1.93 20.03
C ARG A 263 -4.19 1.68 19.64
N ALA A 264 -4.49 1.68 18.34
CA ALA A 264 -5.79 1.26 17.84
C ALA A 264 -6.03 -0.24 18.02
N PHE A 265 -5.01 -1.08 17.84
CA PHE A 265 -5.10 -2.54 17.93
C PHE A 265 -3.93 -3.12 18.73
N PRO A 266 -3.94 -2.99 20.06
CA PRO A 266 -2.81 -3.43 20.89
C PRO A 266 -2.62 -4.95 20.91
N THR A 267 -3.68 -5.71 20.59
CA THR A 267 -3.68 -7.17 20.49
C THR A 267 -3.34 -7.69 19.09
N ALA A 268 -3.25 -6.80 18.09
CA ALA A 268 -2.92 -7.22 16.73
C ALA A 268 -1.51 -7.78 16.64
N LYS A 269 -1.35 -8.82 15.84
CA LYS A 269 -0.03 -9.31 15.47
C LYS A 269 0.53 -8.48 14.32
N THR A 270 1.83 -8.56 14.15
CA THR A 270 2.56 -7.63 13.26
C THR A 270 3.71 -8.35 12.60
N VAL A 271 3.84 -8.12 11.30
CA VAL A 271 4.93 -8.63 10.47
C VAL A 271 5.61 -7.45 9.81
N PHE A 272 6.95 -7.39 9.84
CA PHE A 272 7.71 -6.46 9.02
C PHE A 272 8.45 -7.22 7.92
N LEU A 273 8.01 -7.03 6.67
CA LEU A 273 8.62 -7.65 5.51
C LEU A 273 9.48 -6.65 4.75
N TYR A 274 10.77 -6.95 4.62
CA TYR A 274 11.72 -6.05 3.99
C TYR A 274 12.67 -6.79 3.07
N ARG A 275 13.41 -6.02 2.28
CA ARG A 275 14.39 -6.51 1.31
C ARG A 275 15.63 -5.64 1.36
N ASN A 276 16.76 -6.21 0.95
CA ASN A 276 17.98 -5.49 0.66
C ASN A 276 17.69 -4.19 -0.12
N GLY A 277 18.31 -3.09 0.28
CA GLY A 277 18.07 -1.77 -0.33
C GLY A 277 18.42 -1.71 -1.82
N LEU A 278 19.48 -2.39 -2.24
CA LEU A 278 19.88 -2.47 -3.64
C LEU A 278 18.89 -3.30 -4.44
N GLU A 279 18.53 -4.49 -3.97
CA GLU A 279 17.57 -5.33 -4.67
C GLU A 279 16.16 -4.70 -4.71
N PHE A 280 15.76 -3.99 -3.65
CA PHE A 280 14.56 -3.17 -3.63
C PHE A 280 14.62 -2.11 -4.74
N TYR A 281 15.71 -1.35 -4.80
CA TYR A 281 15.89 -0.26 -5.74
C TYR A 281 15.92 -0.75 -7.19
N GLU A 282 16.56 -1.90 -7.46
CA GLU A 282 16.53 -2.54 -8.77
C GLU A 282 15.12 -3.00 -9.13
N SER A 283 14.41 -3.68 -8.22
CA SER A 283 13.03 -4.12 -8.46
C SER A 283 12.10 -2.94 -8.75
N TRP A 284 12.29 -1.83 -8.04
CA TRP A 284 11.56 -0.59 -8.26
C TRP A 284 11.92 0.05 -9.60
N THR A 285 13.20 0.13 -9.95
CA THR A 285 13.67 0.70 -11.21
C THR A 285 13.12 -0.06 -12.41
N ARG A 286 13.18 -1.40 -12.38
CA ARG A 286 12.64 -2.26 -13.45
C ARG A 286 11.12 -2.15 -13.63
N LEU A 287 10.40 -1.66 -12.62
CA LEU A 287 8.97 -1.38 -12.76
C LEU A 287 8.71 -0.16 -13.64
N TRP A 288 9.53 0.89 -13.51
CA TRP A 288 9.31 2.16 -14.21
C TRP A 288 10.07 2.27 -15.53
N TYR A 289 11.16 1.52 -15.67
CA TYR A 289 11.98 1.50 -16.86
C TYR A 289 11.89 0.13 -17.51
N ARG A 290 11.34 0.07 -18.73
CA ARG A 290 11.27 -1.18 -19.52
C ARG A 290 12.62 -1.61 -20.10
N TYR A 291 13.51 -0.64 -20.33
CA TYR A 291 14.81 -0.87 -20.96
C TYR A 291 15.95 -0.31 -20.10
N GLN A 292 16.98 -1.13 -19.89
CA GLN A 292 18.16 -0.76 -19.11
C GLN A 292 18.88 0.48 -19.68
N LEU A 293 18.89 0.65 -21.02
CA LEU A 293 19.50 1.81 -21.67
C LEU A 293 18.80 3.12 -21.26
N VAL A 294 17.46 3.12 -21.20
CA VAL A 294 16.69 4.29 -20.77
C VAL A 294 17.01 4.65 -19.32
N TYR A 295 17.09 3.64 -18.45
CA TYR A 295 17.53 3.84 -17.06
C TYR A 295 18.94 4.44 -17.00
N LYS A 296 19.92 3.87 -17.73
CA LYS A 296 21.31 4.36 -17.75
C LYS A 296 21.39 5.82 -18.22
N THR A 297 20.63 6.20 -19.25
CA THR A 297 20.57 7.57 -19.75
C THR A 297 19.93 8.52 -18.74
N ALA A 298 18.80 8.13 -18.13
CA ALA A 298 18.14 8.94 -17.10
C ALA A 298 19.05 9.13 -15.87
N ARG A 299 19.74 8.06 -15.44
CA ARG A 299 20.74 8.10 -14.37
C ARG A 299 21.89 9.04 -14.70
N PHE A 300 22.44 8.96 -15.91
CA PHE A 300 23.51 9.85 -16.37
C PHE A 300 23.07 11.32 -16.34
N ALA A 301 21.85 11.63 -16.80
CA ALA A 301 21.29 12.97 -16.77
C ALA A 301 21.12 13.51 -15.33
N VAL A 302 20.67 12.69 -14.38
CA VAL A 302 20.62 13.09 -12.96
C VAL A 302 22.02 13.33 -12.40
N ARG A 303 23.01 12.48 -12.73
CA ARG A 303 24.40 12.64 -12.27
C ARG A 303 25.01 13.96 -12.71
N LEU A 304 24.74 14.38 -13.95
CA LEU A 304 25.16 15.67 -14.49
C LEU A 304 24.37 16.86 -13.95
N GLY A 305 23.36 16.63 -13.10
CA GLY A 305 22.49 17.69 -12.58
C GLY A 305 21.51 18.24 -13.62
N LEU A 306 21.48 17.66 -14.83
CA LEU A 306 20.57 18.06 -15.92
C LEU A 306 19.12 17.67 -15.62
N TRP A 307 18.92 16.73 -14.70
CA TRP A 307 17.61 16.24 -14.30
C TRP A 307 17.38 16.38 -12.79
N ARG A 308 17.45 17.61 -12.27
CA ARG A 308 17.06 17.91 -10.88
C ARG A 308 15.55 17.99 -10.69
N TRP A 309 14.81 18.32 -11.75
CA TRP A 309 13.37 18.52 -11.73
C TRP A 309 12.66 17.31 -12.32
N VAL A 310 12.19 16.43 -11.46
CA VAL A 310 11.15 15.47 -11.85
C VAL A 310 9.83 16.20 -11.69
N PRO A 311 9.01 16.34 -12.75
CA PRO A 311 7.67 16.91 -12.63
C PRO A 311 6.91 16.15 -11.55
N ALA A 312 6.67 16.84 -10.43
CA ALA A 312 5.90 16.41 -9.26
C ALA A 312 6.04 14.92 -8.89
N VAL A 313 7.16 14.58 -8.22
CA VAL A 313 7.21 13.42 -7.32
C VAL A 313 5.90 13.41 -6.50
N PRO A 314 5.10 12.33 -6.56
CA PRO A 314 3.83 12.26 -5.86
C PRO A 314 4.02 12.65 -4.39
N GLN A 315 3.10 13.45 -3.86
CA GLN A 315 3.23 14.07 -2.53
C GLN A 315 3.42 13.02 -1.42
N ASP A 316 2.92 11.81 -1.65
CA ASP A 316 3.05 10.66 -0.76
C ASP A 316 4.45 10.01 -0.77
N PHE A 317 5.33 10.32 -1.72
CA PHE A 317 6.74 9.93 -1.66
C PHE A 317 7.56 10.91 -0.84
N ARG A 318 7.20 12.21 -0.90
CA ARG A 318 7.88 13.26 -0.14
C ARG A 318 7.81 13.04 1.36
N ILE A 319 6.74 12.38 1.84
CA ILE A 319 6.59 12.07 3.26
C ILE A 319 7.82 11.34 3.83
N PHE A 320 8.44 10.43 3.09
CA PHE A 320 9.63 9.71 3.53
C PHE A 320 10.90 10.56 3.44
N VAL A 321 10.98 11.44 2.44
CA VAL A 321 12.09 12.39 2.31
C VAL A 321 12.10 13.34 3.51
N ASP A 322 10.96 13.95 3.80
CA ASP A 322 10.81 14.88 4.91
C ASP A 322 11.02 14.18 6.27
N TYR A 323 10.68 12.88 6.36
CA TYR A 323 10.91 12.06 7.56
C TYR A 323 12.40 11.98 7.92
N LEU A 324 13.26 11.85 6.92
CA LEU A 324 14.70 11.66 7.11
C LEU A 324 15.43 12.96 7.50
N LYS A 325 14.77 14.12 7.40
CA LYS A 325 15.30 15.45 7.75
C LYS A 325 16.67 15.78 7.12
N SER A 326 17.07 15.13 6.02
CA SER A 326 18.40 15.30 5.41
C SER A 326 18.37 16.25 4.21
N SER A 327 18.64 17.53 4.43
CA SER A 327 18.76 18.53 3.34
C SER A 327 20.12 18.48 2.61
N THR A 328 21.13 17.84 3.21
CA THR A 328 22.52 17.80 2.72
C THR A 328 22.79 16.72 1.66
N VAL A 329 21.85 15.79 1.47
CA VAL A 329 22.04 14.66 0.57
C VAL A 329 22.18 15.12 -0.89
N ARG A 330 23.26 14.66 -1.56
CA ARG A 330 23.46 14.89 -2.99
C ARG A 330 22.23 14.37 -3.78
N TYR A 331 21.74 15.18 -4.72
CA TYR A 331 20.52 14.89 -5.51
C TYR A 331 19.21 14.86 -4.69
N HIS A 332 19.16 15.54 -3.53
CA HIS A 332 17.93 15.76 -2.78
C HIS A 332 16.78 16.23 -3.69
N GLY A 333 15.59 15.67 -3.49
CA GLY A 333 14.40 15.96 -4.30
C GLY A 333 14.33 15.26 -5.66
N SER A 334 15.40 14.57 -6.10
CA SER A 334 15.33 13.72 -7.29
C SER A 334 14.42 12.51 -7.08
N TYR A 335 13.92 11.92 -8.17
CA TYR A 335 13.17 10.66 -8.11
C TYR A 335 13.97 9.55 -7.40
N TYR A 336 15.26 9.43 -7.71
CA TYR A 336 16.13 8.43 -7.08
C TYR A 336 16.25 8.63 -5.58
N HIS A 337 16.41 9.88 -5.13
CA HIS A 337 16.40 10.20 -3.71
C HIS A 337 15.07 9.79 -3.06
N CYS A 338 13.94 10.07 -3.70
CA CYS A 338 12.62 9.72 -3.14
C CYS A 338 12.41 8.20 -3.03
N VAL A 339 12.92 7.41 -3.99
CA VAL A 339 12.86 5.95 -3.92
C VAL A 339 13.73 5.41 -2.78
N VAL A 340 14.96 5.89 -2.64
CA VAL A 340 15.86 5.50 -1.55
C VAL A 340 15.29 5.93 -0.20
N ALA A 341 14.83 7.17 -0.09
CA ALA A 341 14.21 7.71 1.11
C ALA A 341 13.00 6.88 1.55
N ARG A 342 12.19 6.38 0.61
CA ARG A 342 11.05 5.50 0.91
C ARG A 342 11.49 4.20 1.58
N TRP A 343 12.50 3.52 1.03
CA TRP A 343 13.03 2.30 1.63
C TRP A 343 13.67 2.59 2.98
N LEU A 344 14.57 3.58 3.04
CA LEU A 344 15.32 3.92 4.23
C LEU A 344 14.43 4.42 5.35
N GLY A 345 13.44 5.27 5.06
CA GLY A 345 12.48 5.75 6.05
C GLY A 345 11.63 4.62 6.64
N ALA A 346 11.23 3.62 5.83
CA ALA A 346 10.53 2.45 6.34
C ALA A 346 11.42 1.57 7.23
N ILE A 347 12.69 1.33 6.83
CA ILE A 347 13.66 0.58 7.65
C ILE A 347 13.95 1.31 8.96
N LYS A 348 14.29 2.60 8.89
CA LYS A 348 14.58 3.43 10.08
C LYS A 348 13.41 3.42 11.04
N ARG A 349 12.19 3.60 10.52
CA ARG A 349 10.99 3.53 11.34
C ARG A 349 10.79 2.17 11.99
N ALA A 350 11.08 1.08 11.28
CA ALA A 350 11.02 -0.26 11.85
C ALA A 350 12.05 -0.45 12.99
N VAL A 351 13.28 0.04 12.82
CA VAL A 351 14.31 0.04 13.88
C VAL A 351 13.84 0.82 15.11
N GLU A 352 13.32 2.03 14.92
CA GLU A 352 12.79 2.83 16.02
C GLU A 352 11.65 2.12 16.76
N LEU A 353 10.74 1.47 16.04
CA LEU A 353 9.63 0.73 16.64
C LEU A 353 10.12 -0.50 17.43
N GLN A 354 11.14 -1.21 16.93
CA GLN A 354 11.79 -2.30 17.68
C GLN A 354 12.50 -1.78 18.93
N GLN A 355 13.15 -0.62 18.87
CA GLN A 355 13.78 -0.01 20.04
C GLN A 355 12.74 0.48 21.06
N LYS A 356 11.63 1.05 20.59
CA LYS A 356 10.55 1.58 21.43
C LYS A 356 9.74 0.48 22.11
N TYR A 357 9.50 -0.65 21.44
CA TYR A 357 8.84 -1.83 22.01
C TYR A 357 9.65 -3.12 21.75
N PRO A 358 10.77 -3.31 22.47
CA PRO A 358 11.69 -4.43 22.26
C PRO A 358 11.01 -5.79 22.40
N GLY A 359 11.12 -6.64 21.39
CA GLY A 359 10.53 -7.99 21.39
C GLY A 359 9.01 -8.05 21.24
N TYR A 360 8.33 -6.90 21.16
CA TYR A 360 6.86 -6.85 21.14
C TYR A 360 6.29 -6.16 19.90
N PHE A 361 6.99 -5.19 19.29
CA PHE A 361 6.37 -4.45 18.18
C PHE A 361 6.15 -5.31 16.94
N PHE A 362 7.18 -6.02 16.47
CA PHE A 362 7.09 -6.94 15.33
C PHE A 362 7.23 -8.36 15.84
N HIS A 363 6.15 -9.13 15.72
CA HIS A 363 6.13 -10.54 16.10
C HIS A 363 6.97 -11.38 15.13
N ALA A 364 7.01 -10.99 13.85
CA ALA A 364 7.92 -11.56 12.86
C ALA A 364 8.56 -10.47 11.99
N THR A 365 9.88 -10.48 11.90
CA THR A 365 10.63 -9.70 10.93
C THR A 365 11.12 -10.65 9.85
N VAL A 366 10.86 -10.35 8.59
CA VAL A 366 11.10 -11.28 7.47
C VAL A 366 11.97 -10.61 6.44
N TYR A 367 13.12 -11.21 6.18
CA TYR A 367 13.97 -10.81 5.07
C TYR A 367 13.52 -11.55 3.81
N TYR A 368 13.31 -10.81 2.72
CA TYR A 368 12.76 -11.37 1.47
C TYR A 368 13.51 -12.62 0.96
N THR A 369 14.83 -12.72 1.18
CA THR A 369 15.62 -13.88 0.75
C THR A 369 15.16 -15.19 1.39
N ALA A 370 14.66 -15.16 2.63
CA ALA A 370 14.08 -16.34 3.28
C ALA A 370 12.86 -16.86 2.50
N LEU A 371 11.96 -15.95 2.13
CA LEU A 371 10.79 -16.26 1.29
C LEU A 371 11.21 -16.81 -0.08
N VAL A 372 12.36 -16.43 -0.63
CA VAL A 372 12.80 -16.98 -1.92
C VAL A 372 13.35 -18.40 -1.75
N ARG A 373 14.16 -18.61 -0.71
CA ARG A 373 14.91 -19.85 -0.45
C ARG A 373 14.02 -21.01 -0.01
N ASP A 374 13.17 -20.78 0.99
CA ASP A 374 12.25 -21.78 1.53
C ASP A 374 10.89 -21.15 1.82
N LYS A 375 10.06 -21.09 0.78
CA LYS A 375 8.74 -20.43 0.82
C LYS A 375 7.82 -21.05 1.88
N GLN A 376 7.74 -22.38 1.93
CA GLN A 376 6.82 -23.08 2.84
C GLN A 376 7.35 -23.06 4.28
N GLY A 377 8.66 -23.32 4.49
CA GLY A 377 9.26 -23.24 5.81
C GLY A 377 9.23 -21.82 6.39
N THR A 378 9.45 -20.81 5.56
CA THR A 378 9.34 -19.40 5.99
C THR A 378 7.90 -19.06 6.39
N LEU A 379 6.89 -19.47 5.62
CA LEU A 379 5.49 -19.28 6.00
C LEU A 379 5.17 -19.98 7.33
N GLY A 380 5.66 -21.21 7.53
CA GLY A 380 5.48 -21.96 8.77
C GLY A 380 6.09 -21.26 9.97
N LEU A 381 7.30 -20.72 9.81
CA LEU A 381 7.97 -19.96 10.87
C LEU A 381 7.26 -18.63 11.17
N ILE A 382 6.71 -17.95 10.15
CA ILE A 382 5.87 -16.77 10.35
C ILE A 382 4.63 -17.13 11.18
N MET A 383 3.86 -18.15 10.78
CA MET A 383 2.66 -18.57 11.52
C MET A 383 3.00 -18.93 12.97
N LYS A 384 4.07 -19.71 13.19
CA LYS A 384 4.56 -20.06 14.53
C LYS A 384 4.91 -18.83 15.37
N LYS A 385 5.66 -17.86 14.82
CA LYS A 385 6.01 -16.61 15.53
C LYS A 385 4.80 -15.74 15.86
N LEU A 386 3.74 -15.83 15.05
CA LEU A 386 2.48 -15.13 15.30
C LEU A 386 1.58 -15.85 16.32
N GLY A 387 1.93 -17.08 16.71
CA GLY A 387 1.08 -17.94 17.56
C GLY A 387 -0.13 -18.51 16.83
N ILE A 388 -0.03 -18.66 15.50
CA ILE A 388 -1.10 -19.21 14.66
C ILE A 388 -0.81 -20.70 14.46
N GLU A 389 -1.74 -21.54 14.90
CA GLU A 389 -1.69 -22.98 14.66
C GLU A 389 -1.94 -23.26 13.18
N TRP A 390 -0.89 -23.71 12.49
CA TRP A 390 -0.95 -24.07 11.09
C TRP A 390 -0.08 -25.30 10.85
N ASP A 391 -0.73 -26.43 10.54
CA ASP A 391 -0.07 -27.70 10.28
C ASP A 391 -0.45 -28.21 8.87
N PRO A 392 0.32 -27.84 7.84
CA PRO A 392 0.06 -28.27 6.47
C PRO A 392 0.43 -29.74 6.22
N GLU A 393 1.17 -30.42 7.09
CA GLU A 393 1.61 -31.79 6.83
C GLU A 393 0.47 -32.80 6.93
N ASN A 394 -0.50 -32.51 7.80
CA ASN A 394 -1.71 -33.29 7.95
C ASN A 394 -2.80 -32.96 6.91
N GLN A 395 -2.56 -32.00 5.99
CA GLN A 395 -3.54 -31.55 4.99
C GLN A 395 -2.93 -31.47 3.59
N GLU A 396 -2.91 -32.60 2.87
CA GLU A 396 -2.31 -32.69 1.54
C GLU A 396 -2.87 -31.69 0.53
N GLU A 397 -4.18 -31.49 0.51
CA GLU A 397 -4.82 -30.51 -0.38
C GLU A 397 -4.34 -29.08 -0.13
N GLU A 398 -4.24 -28.68 1.14
CA GLU A 398 -3.77 -27.36 1.51
C GLU A 398 -2.31 -27.15 1.13
N ARG A 399 -1.46 -28.14 1.43
CA ARG A 399 -0.06 -28.16 1.02
C ARG A 399 0.07 -27.99 -0.50
N ASN A 400 -0.78 -28.66 -1.28
CA ASN A 400 -0.79 -28.55 -2.74
C ASN A 400 -1.27 -27.17 -3.23
N ARG A 401 -2.28 -26.57 -2.58
CA ARG A 401 -2.72 -25.19 -2.88
C ARG A 401 -1.61 -24.16 -2.62
N VAL A 402 -0.95 -24.26 -1.47
CA VAL A 402 0.15 -23.36 -1.08
C VAL A 402 1.35 -23.52 -2.02
N LYS A 403 1.75 -24.76 -2.35
CA LYS A 403 2.82 -25.03 -3.33
C LYS A 403 2.50 -24.45 -4.70
N ARG A 404 1.23 -24.50 -5.14
CA ARG A 404 0.82 -23.91 -6.43
C ARG A 404 1.03 -22.40 -6.46
N VAL A 405 0.61 -21.70 -5.41
CA VAL A 405 0.81 -20.24 -5.27
C VAL A 405 2.28 -19.85 -5.40
N PHE A 406 3.18 -20.68 -4.90
CA PHE A 406 4.62 -20.43 -4.93
C PHE A 406 5.27 -20.56 -6.31
N VAL A 407 4.59 -21.18 -7.26
CA VAL A 407 5.06 -21.37 -8.66
C VAL A 407 4.37 -20.39 -9.61
N GLU A 408 3.17 -19.92 -9.27
CA GLU A 408 2.42 -18.96 -10.06
C GLU A 408 2.98 -17.54 -9.98
N ASP A 409 2.80 -16.77 -11.05
CA ASP A 409 3.11 -15.34 -11.04
C ASP A 409 2.10 -14.62 -10.13
N SER A 410 2.53 -14.30 -8.92
CA SER A 410 1.72 -13.58 -7.92
C SER A 410 1.20 -12.21 -8.39
N GLN A 411 1.73 -11.65 -9.49
CA GLN A 411 1.30 -10.37 -10.08
C GLN A 411 0.59 -10.54 -11.43
N SER A 412 0.26 -11.78 -11.83
CA SER A 412 -0.45 -12.07 -13.07
C SER A 412 -1.75 -11.26 -13.19
N GLY A 413 -2.05 -10.75 -14.39
CA GLY A 413 -3.24 -9.93 -14.67
C GLY A 413 -3.15 -8.47 -14.21
N THR A 414 -1.99 -8.03 -13.70
CA THR A 414 -1.77 -6.63 -13.30
C THR A 414 -0.84 -5.89 -14.24
N PHE A 415 -0.88 -4.55 -14.18
CA PHE A 415 0.11 -3.71 -14.86
C PHE A 415 1.54 -3.84 -14.29
N LEU A 416 1.71 -4.48 -13.13
CA LEU A 416 3.02 -4.79 -12.55
C LEU A 416 3.60 -6.12 -13.06
N SER A 417 2.79 -6.96 -13.73
CA SER A 417 3.29 -8.21 -14.31
C SER A 417 4.36 -7.89 -15.35
N HIS A 418 5.54 -8.52 -15.21
CA HIS A 418 6.63 -8.38 -16.17
C HIS A 418 6.36 -9.07 -17.52
N ARG A 419 5.23 -9.80 -17.64
CA ARG A 419 4.88 -10.58 -18.83
C ARG A 419 4.49 -9.68 -20.00
N SER A 420 4.95 -10.03 -21.21
CA SER A 420 4.18 -9.81 -22.42
C SER A 420 2.88 -10.61 -22.31
N ASN A 421 1.79 -10.10 -22.87
CA ASN A 421 0.46 -10.73 -22.83
C ASN A 421 0.36 -12.08 -23.59
N GLU A 422 1.45 -12.81 -23.82
CA GLU A 422 1.42 -14.06 -24.57
C GLU A 422 0.90 -15.21 -23.70
N PRO A 423 -0.27 -15.80 -24.04
CA PRO A 423 -0.84 -16.89 -23.27
C PRO A 423 0.08 -18.12 -23.32
N GLY A 424 0.40 -18.71 -22.16
CA GLY A 424 1.12 -19.99 -22.06
C GLY A 424 2.61 -19.91 -21.72
N GLU A 425 3.21 -18.72 -21.64
CA GLU A 425 4.61 -18.58 -21.24
C GLU A 425 4.82 -19.02 -19.79
N LYS A 426 5.73 -19.98 -19.55
CA LYS A 426 6.11 -20.42 -18.20
C LYS A 426 6.98 -19.33 -17.56
N TRP A 427 6.77 -19.09 -16.27
CA TRP A 427 7.61 -18.15 -15.53
C TRP A 427 9.08 -18.62 -15.58
N ALA A 428 9.99 -17.73 -15.97
CA ALA A 428 11.42 -17.93 -15.86
C ALA A 428 12.00 -16.82 -14.97
N PRO A 429 12.94 -17.15 -14.06
CA PRO A 429 13.68 -16.13 -13.32
C PRO A 429 14.31 -15.15 -14.30
N CYS A 430 14.27 -13.85 -13.99
CA CYS A 430 14.95 -12.88 -14.84
C CYS A 430 16.47 -13.10 -14.73
N THR A 431 17.08 -13.68 -15.76
CA THR A 431 18.52 -13.90 -15.88
C THR A 431 19.28 -12.69 -16.43
N SER A 432 18.58 -11.56 -16.62
CA SER A 432 19.20 -10.31 -17.12
C SER A 432 20.28 -9.82 -16.14
N PRO A 433 21.42 -9.33 -16.65
CA PRO A 433 22.47 -8.74 -15.82
C PRO A 433 21.90 -7.70 -14.84
N ALA A 434 22.51 -7.57 -13.67
CA ALA A 434 22.10 -6.55 -12.70
C ALA A 434 22.05 -5.16 -13.35
N TRP A 435 20.95 -4.43 -13.13
CA TRP A 435 20.78 -3.06 -13.65
C TRP A 435 21.56 -2.05 -12.84
N ILE A 436 21.78 -2.38 -11.58
CA ILE A 436 22.42 -1.57 -10.56
C ILE A 436 23.85 -2.07 -10.35
N GLY A 437 24.73 -1.17 -9.91
CA GLY A 437 26.13 -1.49 -9.63
C GLY A 437 26.70 -0.61 -8.51
N GLU A 438 28.01 -0.37 -8.57
CA GLU A 438 28.74 0.29 -7.49
C GLU A 438 28.23 1.70 -7.20
N TRP A 439 27.85 2.46 -8.24
CA TRP A 439 27.33 3.81 -8.05
C TRP A 439 26.04 3.83 -7.20
N GLU A 440 25.09 2.93 -7.47
CA GLU A 440 23.87 2.83 -6.67
C GLU A 440 24.18 2.42 -5.23
N ARG A 441 25.13 1.49 -5.03
CA ARG A 441 25.59 1.06 -3.70
C ARG A 441 26.21 2.21 -2.92
N GLU A 442 27.15 2.94 -3.52
CA GLU A 442 27.76 4.13 -2.93
C GLU A 442 26.72 5.19 -2.60
N TYR A 443 25.77 5.42 -3.52
CA TYR A 443 24.70 6.39 -3.32
C TYR A 443 23.78 6.01 -2.16
N LEU A 444 23.23 4.79 -2.14
CA LEU A 444 22.38 4.31 -1.05
C LEU A 444 23.12 4.38 0.29
N SER A 445 24.38 3.94 0.31
CA SER A 445 25.22 3.99 1.52
C SER A 445 25.47 5.42 1.98
N HIS A 446 25.69 6.36 1.05
CA HIS A 446 25.81 7.78 1.37
C HIS A 446 24.52 8.32 1.98
N VAL A 447 23.35 8.04 1.37
CA VAL A 447 22.05 8.46 1.95
C VAL A 447 21.86 7.87 3.34
N CYS A 448 22.19 6.60 3.57
CA CYS A 448 22.11 5.96 4.88
C CYS A 448 22.96 6.72 5.93
N ARG A 449 24.23 7.01 5.61
CA ARG A 449 25.14 7.74 6.52
C ARG A 449 24.64 9.15 6.88
N GLU A 450 24.17 9.90 5.90
CA GLU A 450 23.66 11.27 6.10
C GLU A 450 22.41 11.33 6.99
N THR A 451 21.71 10.20 7.20
CA THR A 451 20.47 10.14 8.00
C THR A 451 20.69 9.70 9.45
N GLY A 452 21.94 9.65 9.93
CA GLY A 452 22.27 9.41 11.33
C GLY A 452 22.86 8.04 11.65
N ASN A 453 23.31 7.27 10.65
CA ASN A 453 23.97 5.96 10.80
C ASN A 453 23.15 4.83 11.47
N ASP A 454 21.88 5.06 11.86
CA ASP A 454 20.99 4.02 12.41
C ASP A 454 20.82 2.82 11.47
N VAL A 455 20.98 3.07 10.17
CA VAL A 455 21.00 2.06 9.11
C VAL A 455 22.40 2.10 8.48
N PRO A 456 23.26 1.09 8.67
CA PRO A 456 24.65 1.16 8.23
C PRO A 456 24.82 1.12 6.71
N GLY A 457 23.81 0.62 5.99
CA GLY A 457 23.83 0.53 4.54
C GLY A 457 22.69 -0.31 3.95
N PRO A 458 22.70 -0.51 2.62
CA PRO A 458 21.64 -1.24 1.90
C PRO A 458 21.55 -2.73 2.27
N ASP A 459 22.62 -3.31 2.81
CA ASP A 459 22.72 -4.73 3.17
C ASP A 459 22.30 -5.02 4.63
N ILE A 460 21.61 -4.08 5.29
CA ILE A 460 21.14 -4.25 6.66
C ILE A 460 20.28 -5.51 6.82
N ILE A 461 20.57 -6.29 7.85
CA ILE A 461 19.70 -7.32 8.38
C ILE A 461 19.19 -6.85 9.74
N LEU A 462 17.86 -6.74 9.88
CA LEU A 462 17.25 -6.32 11.14
C LEU A 462 17.38 -7.44 12.18
N PRO A 463 17.47 -7.11 13.48
CA PRO A 463 17.44 -8.11 14.55
C PRO A 463 16.23 -9.04 14.44
N ASP A 464 16.43 -10.31 14.78
CA ASP A 464 15.42 -11.37 14.78
C ASP A 464 14.75 -11.68 13.43
N SER A 465 15.37 -11.23 12.34
CA SER A 465 14.89 -11.50 10.98
C SER A 465 14.96 -12.99 10.65
N ILE A 466 13.91 -13.51 10.03
CA ILE A 466 13.95 -14.79 9.32
C ILE A 466 14.75 -14.59 8.04
N VAL A 467 15.84 -15.36 7.86
CA VAL A 467 16.84 -15.21 6.76
C VAL A 467 17.03 -16.46 5.92
#